data_AF-I4YF94-F1
#
_entry.id   AF-I4YF94-F1
#
_cell.length_a   1.000
_cell.length_b   1.000
_cell.length_c   1.000
_cell.angle_alpha   90.00
_cell.angle_beta   90.00
_cell.angle_gamma   90.00
#
_symmetry.space_group_name_H-M   'P 1'
#
loop_
_entity.id
_entity.type
_entity.pdbx_description
1 polymer ?
#
loop_
_entity_poly.entity_id
_entity_poly.type
_entity_poly.pdbx_seq_one_letter_code
_entity_poly.pdbx_strand_id
1 'polypeptide(L)'
;MGISLPSPATLKSSKSFSKVTKMRKLRLLISIIVITVAGYFIIHHHIQTVGLPPSVYRIRMGILSPQLIHWEEETDQFKKISFYDDALLTPPGIKTPIIQSPNNQNPFTQALPSIPVNEIQVYPRTPSLPPNAPDLDQILFVMTTTSKRAQEYSQLWSHFLDYDSQCLVMLSPSESQEQHSLEYFLRHERGLNCYVRTSNVDKYENRMLSLPAEALQFAPNIDWVVIGDDDTTFIDIRLVQRMLAKYDPRQDWCLGGSTESARQFEQFGKQAFGGAGIFLSNSLAQRIADTFELCTEEFRDEMGGDGKLSKCAALSAEKDMKDTITHEKGLHQLDLPGNAEGFFQSGQPFISVHHLINGWSDVIPSYFPKYMSEDWTAIKIILRAAKFLGGDNLFRRFAFDGGRTLVTLGHSIIVFRETLTPEHYKNVEHTWFWPDYTLIDSLPTRSHNKRSYEYFLKDIYPTSLDLSTVSGYTEQPPSNWNELSDLEKDFALEQSSTVTFVYEEWYRKRTLKMVWDETRSDVDLKGDGQWFGQDWLDQESEYLQLRYQNISSHI
;
A
#
# COMPACT_ATOMS: atom_id res chain seq x y z
N MET A 1 -46.55 108.05 8.43
CA MET A 1 -45.99 107.47 9.66
C MET A 1 -47.05 106.56 10.27
N GLY A 2 -46.75 105.28 10.43
CA GLY A 2 -47.69 104.28 10.93
C GLY A 2 -47.06 102.89 10.87
N ILE A 3 -46.23 102.58 11.86
CA ILE A 3 -45.67 101.24 12.12
C ILE A 3 -46.52 100.64 13.23
N SER A 4 -47.08 99.44 13.03
CA SER A 4 -47.28 98.47 14.13
C SER A 4 -47.37 97.04 13.58
N LEU A 5 -46.69 96.13 14.29
CA LEU A 5 -46.32 94.76 13.94
C LEU A 5 -47.48 93.75 14.12
N PRO A 6 -47.41 92.56 13.47
CA PRO A 6 -48.45 91.53 13.57
C PRO A 6 -48.22 90.55 14.74
N SER A 7 -49.33 90.04 15.32
CA SER A 7 -49.34 88.92 16.29
C SER A 7 -49.46 87.55 15.60
N PRO A 8 -49.00 86.45 16.23
CA PRO A 8 -48.67 85.20 15.56
C PRO A 8 -49.82 84.18 15.55
N ALA A 9 -49.83 83.37 14.50
CA ALA A 9 -50.65 82.18 14.33
C ALA A 9 -50.26 81.05 15.29
N THR A 10 -51.25 80.36 15.84
CA THR A 10 -51.11 79.14 16.65
C THR A 10 -50.74 77.94 15.78
N LEU A 11 -49.53 77.42 15.97
CA LEU A 11 -49.05 76.17 15.37
C LEU A 11 -49.71 74.94 16.04
N LYS A 12 -50.24 74.04 15.21
CA LYS A 12 -50.62 72.67 15.58
C LYS A 12 -49.39 71.86 15.99
N SER A 13 -49.47 71.18 17.14
CA SER A 13 -48.43 70.28 17.64
C SER A 13 -48.33 68.98 16.81
N SER A 14 -47.12 68.44 16.81
CA SER A 14 -46.54 67.61 15.75
C SER A 14 -46.82 66.10 15.83
N LYS A 15 -47.11 65.47 14.67
CA LYS A 15 -46.93 64.03 14.39
C LYS A 15 -45.46 63.65 14.09
N SER A 16 -44.49 64.11 14.90
CA SER A 16 -43.05 63.92 14.60
C SER A 16 -42.43 62.67 15.23
N PHE A 17 -42.94 62.18 16.36
CA PHE A 17 -42.27 61.13 17.13
C PHE A 17 -42.30 59.72 16.49
N SER A 18 -43.28 59.39 15.65
CA SER A 18 -43.44 58.05 15.07
C SER A 18 -42.43 57.71 13.94
N LYS A 19 -42.02 58.72 13.15
CA LYS A 19 -41.08 58.52 12.02
C LYS A 19 -39.64 58.35 12.47
N VAL A 20 -39.24 59.02 13.56
CA VAL A 20 -37.87 58.95 14.08
C VAL A 20 -37.56 57.57 14.66
N THR A 21 -38.52 56.94 15.36
CA THR A 21 -38.34 55.59 15.92
C THR A 21 -38.31 54.50 14.85
N LYS A 22 -39.11 54.65 13.78
CA LYS A 22 -39.05 53.73 12.61
C LYS A 22 -37.74 53.87 11.85
N MET A 23 -37.23 55.08 11.63
CA MET A 23 -35.94 55.29 10.99
C MET A 23 -34.77 54.78 11.86
N ARG A 24 -34.85 54.91 13.18
CA ARG A 24 -33.85 54.32 14.09
C ARG A 24 -33.84 52.80 14.03
N LYS A 25 -35.01 52.14 14.03
CA LYS A 25 -35.10 50.68 13.89
C LYS A 25 -34.60 50.19 12.53
N LEU A 26 -34.90 50.91 11.44
CA LEU A 26 -34.42 50.57 10.11
C LEU A 26 -32.90 50.74 9.98
N ARG A 27 -32.34 51.83 10.55
CA ARG A 27 -30.88 52.02 10.61
C ARG A 27 -30.21 50.94 11.44
N LEU A 28 -30.79 50.56 12.58
CA LEU A 28 -30.27 49.48 13.42
C LEU A 28 -30.27 48.14 12.67
N LEU A 29 -31.36 47.82 11.95
CA LEU A 29 -31.46 46.60 11.16
C LEU A 29 -30.43 46.56 10.02
N ILE A 30 -30.27 47.67 9.30
CA ILE A 30 -29.26 47.79 8.23
C ILE A 30 -27.85 47.68 8.81
N SER A 31 -27.57 48.33 9.95
CA SER A 31 -26.27 48.21 10.62
C SER A 31 -26.00 46.79 11.08
N ILE A 32 -26.99 46.08 11.63
CA ILE A 32 -26.85 44.66 11.99
C ILE A 32 -26.54 43.83 10.75
N ILE A 33 -27.31 43.96 9.66
CA ILE A 33 -27.09 43.21 8.42
C ILE A 33 -25.69 43.50 7.85
N VAL A 34 -25.26 44.76 7.82
CA VAL A 34 -23.93 45.14 7.32
C VAL A 34 -22.82 44.58 8.22
N ILE A 35 -22.98 44.60 9.54
CA ILE A 35 -22.01 44.01 10.48
C ILE A 35 -21.99 42.49 10.36
N THR A 36 -23.14 41.82 10.19
CA THR A 36 -23.21 40.36 10.02
C THR A 36 -22.60 39.94 8.69
N VAL A 37 -22.88 40.65 7.60
CA VAL A 37 -22.34 40.34 6.26
C VAL A 37 -20.85 40.67 6.20
N ALA A 38 -20.42 41.82 6.72
CA ALA A 38 -19.00 42.17 6.81
C ALA A 38 -18.26 41.21 7.75
N GLY A 39 -18.86 40.83 8.88
CA GLY A 39 -18.33 39.82 9.79
C GLY A 39 -18.19 38.46 9.12
N TYR A 40 -19.19 38.02 8.35
CA TYR A 40 -19.11 36.79 7.56
C TYR A 40 -17.97 36.83 6.53
N PHE A 41 -17.84 37.94 5.78
CA PHE A 41 -16.75 38.09 4.81
C PHE A 41 -15.38 38.25 5.46
N ILE A 42 -15.27 38.93 6.60
CA ILE A 42 -14.01 39.07 7.35
C ILE A 42 -13.61 37.75 7.98
N ILE A 43 -14.55 36.98 8.56
CA ILE A 43 -14.30 35.64 9.10
C ILE A 43 -13.91 34.69 7.97
N HIS A 44 -14.64 34.67 6.86
CA HIS A 44 -14.32 33.84 5.71
C HIS A 44 -12.96 34.22 5.10
N HIS A 45 -12.67 35.53 5.00
CA HIS A 45 -11.38 36.03 4.54
C HIS A 45 -10.26 35.74 5.53
N HIS A 46 -10.47 35.82 6.85
CA HIS A 46 -9.46 35.47 7.86
C HIS A 46 -9.18 33.97 7.90
N ILE A 47 -10.21 33.13 7.77
CA ILE A 47 -10.04 31.67 7.64
C ILE A 47 -9.21 31.33 6.39
N GLN A 48 -9.35 32.09 5.31
CA GLN A 48 -8.60 31.87 4.07
C GLN A 48 -7.22 32.56 4.01
N THR A 49 -6.99 33.68 4.72
CA THR A 49 -5.76 34.49 4.56
C THR A 49 -4.84 34.49 5.78
N VAL A 50 -5.34 34.27 6.99
CA VAL A 50 -4.48 34.14 8.19
C VAL A 50 -4.24 32.67 8.44
N GLY A 51 -3.14 32.17 7.86
CA GLY A 51 -2.60 30.87 8.22
C GLY A 51 -2.47 30.77 9.74
N LEU A 52 -3.24 29.88 10.35
CA LEU A 52 -3.15 29.59 11.80
C LEU A 52 -1.70 29.30 12.18
N PRO A 53 -1.29 29.65 13.43
CA PRO A 53 0.10 29.59 13.88
C PRO A 53 0.81 28.26 13.56
N PRO A 54 2.13 28.28 13.30
CA PRO A 54 2.90 27.09 12.92
C PRO A 54 2.99 25.99 13.99
N SER A 55 2.53 26.23 15.21
CA SER A 55 2.82 25.40 16.39
C SER A 55 1.87 24.22 16.62
N VAL A 56 1.00 23.86 15.66
CA VAL A 56 0.19 22.64 15.74
C VAL A 56 0.13 21.99 14.36
N TYR A 57 0.81 20.86 14.18
CA TYR A 57 0.70 20.06 12.97
C TYR A 57 -0.77 19.66 12.75
N ARG A 58 -1.25 19.82 11.52
CA ARG A 58 -2.64 19.54 11.11
C ARG A 58 -2.65 18.24 10.30
N ILE A 59 -3.38 17.23 10.77
CA ILE A 59 -3.38 15.88 10.19
C ILE A 59 -4.40 15.82 9.06
N ARG A 60 -3.99 15.42 7.84
CA ARG A 60 -4.94 15.09 6.77
C ARG A 60 -5.48 13.69 6.99
N MET A 61 -6.77 13.49 6.76
CA MET A 61 -7.43 12.21 7.06
C MET A 61 -8.46 11.83 6.00
N GLY A 62 -8.69 10.53 5.85
CA GLY A 62 -9.75 9.94 5.05
C GLY A 62 -10.12 8.55 5.59
N ILE A 63 -11.27 8.04 5.18
CA ILE A 63 -11.74 6.69 5.54
C ILE A 63 -12.03 5.93 4.25
N LEU A 64 -11.48 4.72 4.16
CA LEU A 64 -11.79 3.73 3.14
C LEU A 64 -12.67 2.65 3.77
N SER A 65 -13.87 2.45 3.19
CA SER A 65 -14.79 1.39 3.55
C SER A 65 -14.73 0.29 2.48
N PRO A 66 -14.04 -0.83 2.74
CA PRO A 66 -13.89 -1.90 1.77
C PRO A 66 -15.22 -2.62 1.50
N GLN A 67 -15.54 -2.79 0.23
CA GLN A 67 -16.63 -3.62 -0.27
C GLN A 67 -16.05 -4.85 -0.97
N LEU A 68 -16.40 -6.04 -0.48
CA LEU A 68 -15.82 -7.28 -0.98
C LEU A 68 -16.40 -7.65 -2.35
N ILE A 69 -15.52 -7.93 -3.31
CA ILE A 69 -15.89 -8.44 -4.64
C ILE A 69 -15.42 -9.88 -4.85
N HIS A 70 -16.10 -10.57 -5.77
CA HIS A 70 -15.68 -11.91 -6.19
C HIS A 70 -14.37 -11.87 -7.00
N TRP A 71 -13.64 -12.98 -6.95
CA TRP A 71 -12.47 -13.20 -7.77
C TRP A 71 -12.87 -13.47 -9.21
N GLU A 72 -13.10 -12.42 -10.00
CA GLU A 72 -13.33 -12.64 -11.42
C GLU A 72 -12.00 -12.85 -12.16
N GLU A 73 -10.96 -12.05 -11.85
CA GLU A 73 -9.66 -12.12 -12.54
C GLU A 73 -8.55 -11.36 -11.74
N GLU A 74 -7.26 -11.70 -11.89
CA GLU A 74 -6.10 -11.04 -11.21
C GLU A 74 -6.01 -9.52 -11.47
N THR A 75 -5.57 -8.73 -10.50
CA THR A 75 -5.30 -7.29 -10.73
C THR A 75 -4.12 -7.15 -11.69
N ASP A 76 -4.30 -6.48 -12.82
CA ASP A 76 -3.19 -6.16 -13.71
C ASP A 76 -3.30 -4.72 -14.28
N GLN A 77 -2.21 -4.22 -14.86
CA GLN A 77 -2.17 -2.87 -15.45
C GLN A 77 -3.12 -2.71 -16.64
N PHE A 78 -3.59 -3.80 -17.25
CA PHE A 78 -4.45 -3.80 -18.43
C PHE A 78 -5.90 -3.55 -18.04
N LYS A 79 -6.27 -3.80 -16.78
CA LYS A 79 -7.58 -3.46 -16.24
C LYS A 79 -7.73 -1.98 -15.97
N LYS A 80 -8.96 -1.51 -16.13
CA LYS A 80 -9.33 -0.14 -15.82
C LYS A 80 -9.19 0.12 -14.31
N ILE A 81 -8.39 1.12 -13.96
CA ILE A 81 -8.29 1.62 -12.58
C ILE A 81 -9.65 2.13 -12.09
N SER A 82 -9.95 1.86 -10.82
CA SER A 82 -11.12 2.43 -10.14
C SER A 82 -10.92 3.93 -9.94
N PHE A 83 -11.90 4.73 -10.35
CA PHE A 83 -11.79 6.18 -10.45
C PHE A 83 -13.00 6.84 -9.77
N TYR A 84 -12.72 7.76 -8.86
CA TYR A 84 -13.70 8.46 -8.04
C TYR A 84 -13.51 9.97 -8.16
N ASP A 85 -14.62 10.69 -8.32
CA ASP A 85 -14.64 12.16 -8.32
C ASP A 85 -14.58 12.74 -6.90
N ASP A 86 -14.98 11.94 -5.91
CA ASP A 86 -15.03 12.32 -4.50
C ASP A 86 -13.65 12.62 -3.91
N ALA A 87 -13.65 13.48 -2.90
CA ALA A 87 -12.44 13.84 -2.19
C ALA A 87 -11.94 12.67 -1.34
N LEU A 88 -10.66 12.35 -1.43
CA LEU A 88 -10.07 11.32 -0.57
C LEU A 88 -9.78 11.83 0.85
N LEU A 89 -9.32 13.08 0.92
CA LEU A 89 -8.67 13.63 2.11
C LEU A 89 -9.31 14.93 2.54
N THR A 90 -9.41 15.12 3.85
CA THR A 90 -9.81 16.40 4.45
C THR A 90 -9.00 17.57 3.89
N PRO A 91 -9.60 18.77 3.74
CA PRO A 91 -8.89 19.97 3.35
C PRO A 91 -7.65 20.23 4.21
N PRO A 92 -6.55 20.77 3.65
CA PRO A 92 -5.43 21.19 4.48
C PRO A 92 -5.92 22.26 5.44
N GLY A 93 -5.56 22.14 6.71
CA GLY A 93 -5.86 23.21 7.65
C GLY A 93 -6.72 22.83 8.85
N ILE A 94 -7.16 21.60 8.96
CA ILE A 94 -8.14 21.18 9.97
C ILE A 94 -7.41 20.53 11.15
N LYS A 95 -7.72 20.98 12.38
CA LYS A 95 -7.07 20.48 13.61
C LYS A 95 -7.76 19.22 14.16
N THR A 96 -9.07 19.18 14.09
CA THR A 96 -9.89 18.06 14.56
C THR A 96 -10.97 17.82 13.51
N PRO A 97 -10.69 17.01 12.48
CA PRO A 97 -11.72 16.68 11.51
C PRO A 97 -12.75 15.78 12.18
N ILE A 98 -14.00 15.93 11.78
CA ILE A 98 -15.18 15.34 12.42
C ILE A 98 -15.88 14.48 11.37
N ILE A 99 -16.38 13.31 11.71
CA ILE A 99 -17.34 12.61 10.83
C ILE A 99 -18.69 13.27 11.03
N GLN A 100 -19.27 13.88 10.01
CA GLN A 100 -20.63 14.39 10.14
C GLN A 100 -21.66 13.28 9.99
N SER A 101 -22.74 13.34 10.78
CA SER A 101 -23.93 12.53 10.49
C SER A 101 -24.48 12.92 9.12
N PRO A 102 -24.87 11.94 8.27
CA PRO A 102 -25.56 12.20 7.00
C PRO A 102 -26.83 13.06 7.17
N ASN A 103 -27.49 12.92 8.33
CA ASN A 103 -28.72 13.61 8.70
C ASN A 103 -28.49 14.84 9.61
N ASN A 104 -27.27 15.34 9.72
CA ASN A 104 -26.96 16.49 10.56
C ASN A 104 -27.78 17.73 10.13
N GLN A 105 -28.72 18.18 10.97
CA GLN A 105 -29.56 19.35 10.72
C GLN A 105 -29.02 20.63 11.36
N ASN A 106 -27.93 20.56 12.13
CA ASN A 106 -27.37 21.71 12.81
C ASN A 106 -26.48 22.53 11.83
N PRO A 107 -26.86 23.78 11.51
CA PRO A 107 -26.18 24.58 10.49
C PRO A 107 -24.75 24.97 10.88
N PHE A 108 -24.40 24.97 12.17
CA PHE A 108 -23.06 25.30 12.65
C PHE A 108 -22.10 24.13 12.49
N THR A 109 -22.57 22.91 12.76
CA THR A 109 -21.76 21.70 12.62
C THR A 109 -21.69 21.25 11.18
N GLN A 110 -22.73 21.48 10.35
CA GLN A 110 -22.69 21.30 8.88
C GLN A 110 -21.58 22.13 8.22
N ALA A 111 -21.26 23.31 8.75
CA ALA A 111 -20.20 24.16 8.21
C ALA A 111 -18.78 23.66 8.53
N LEU A 112 -18.63 22.68 9.43
CA LEU A 112 -17.33 22.08 9.73
C LEU A 112 -16.94 21.10 8.63
N PRO A 113 -15.65 20.95 8.31
CA PRO A 113 -15.24 19.97 7.30
C PRO A 113 -15.40 18.54 7.82
N SER A 114 -16.17 17.72 7.08
CA SER A 114 -16.30 16.29 7.37
C SER A 114 -15.07 15.51 6.91
N ILE A 115 -14.75 14.40 7.58
CA ILE A 115 -13.81 13.40 7.06
C ILE A 115 -14.48 12.69 5.87
N PRO A 116 -13.86 12.69 4.68
CA PRO A 116 -14.39 11.93 3.55
C PRO A 116 -14.39 10.43 3.84
N VAL A 117 -15.49 9.77 3.52
CA VAL A 117 -15.64 8.31 3.60
C VAL A 117 -15.89 7.82 2.18
N ASN A 118 -15.05 6.90 1.71
CA ASN A 118 -15.13 6.38 0.35
C ASN A 118 -15.25 4.86 0.37
N GLU A 119 -16.26 4.34 -0.32
CA GLU A 119 -16.37 2.90 -0.57
C GLU A 119 -15.42 2.47 -1.68
N ILE A 120 -14.65 1.41 -1.44
CA ILE A 120 -13.73 0.86 -2.44
C ILE A 120 -13.93 -0.64 -2.61
N GLN A 121 -13.91 -1.09 -3.86
CA GLN A 121 -14.03 -2.52 -4.18
C GLN A 121 -12.69 -3.21 -3.98
N VAL A 122 -12.64 -4.22 -3.10
CA VAL A 122 -11.43 -4.96 -2.71
C VAL A 122 -11.71 -6.46 -2.64
N TYR A 123 -10.66 -7.27 -2.71
CA TYR A 123 -10.79 -8.72 -2.53
C TYR A 123 -10.82 -9.09 -1.05
N PRO A 124 -11.31 -10.30 -0.68
CA PRO A 124 -11.14 -10.82 0.67
C PRO A 124 -9.66 -10.87 1.08
N ARG A 125 -9.34 -10.41 2.31
CA ARG A 125 -7.97 -10.47 2.88
C ARG A 125 -7.44 -11.90 2.98
N THR A 126 -8.36 -12.85 3.07
CA THR A 126 -8.10 -14.29 3.18
C THR A 126 -8.83 -15.00 2.03
N PRO A 127 -8.18 -15.18 0.85
CA PRO A 127 -8.77 -15.92 -0.25
C PRO A 127 -9.14 -17.35 0.11
N SER A 128 -10.28 -17.83 -0.38
CA SER A 128 -10.48 -19.27 -0.52
C SER A 128 -9.62 -19.78 -1.68
N LEU A 129 -8.85 -20.84 -1.44
CA LEU A 129 -8.09 -21.51 -2.49
C LEU A 129 -9.02 -22.35 -3.38
N PRO A 130 -8.73 -22.44 -4.69
CA PRO A 130 -9.46 -23.35 -5.57
C PRO A 130 -9.19 -24.81 -5.16
N PRO A 131 -10.12 -25.75 -5.40
CA PRO A 131 -10.02 -27.13 -4.91
C PRO A 131 -8.79 -27.91 -5.41
N ASN A 132 -8.17 -27.45 -6.49
CA ASN A 132 -6.99 -28.04 -7.10
C ASN A 132 -5.70 -27.26 -6.81
N ALA A 133 -5.75 -26.26 -5.91
CA ALA A 133 -4.53 -25.65 -5.41
C ALA A 133 -3.71 -26.68 -4.61
N PRO A 134 -2.39 -26.75 -4.81
CA PRO A 134 -1.54 -27.62 -4.00
C PRO A 134 -1.55 -27.16 -2.54
N ASP A 135 -1.60 -28.12 -1.62
CA ASP A 135 -1.30 -27.87 -0.21
C ASP A 135 0.19 -27.49 -0.04
N LEU A 136 0.52 -26.82 1.06
CA LEU A 136 1.88 -26.30 1.29
C LEU A 136 2.92 -27.42 1.41
N ASP A 137 2.52 -28.62 1.83
CA ASP A 137 3.39 -29.78 1.89
C ASP A 137 3.69 -30.41 0.51
N GLN A 138 2.97 -29.98 -0.54
CA GLN A 138 3.22 -30.34 -1.95
C GLN A 138 4.11 -29.31 -2.66
N ILE A 139 4.61 -28.30 -1.94
CA ILE A 139 5.50 -27.25 -2.46
C ILE A 139 6.79 -27.25 -1.64
N LEU A 140 7.93 -27.50 -2.29
CA LEU A 140 9.23 -27.42 -1.63
C LEU A 140 10.00 -26.20 -2.14
N PHE A 141 10.30 -25.27 -1.23
CA PHE A 141 11.17 -24.12 -1.52
C PHE A 141 12.63 -24.53 -1.38
N VAL A 142 13.43 -24.30 -2.42
CA VAL A 142 14.82 -24.73 -2.49
C VAL A 142 15.69 -23.56 -2.90
N MET A 143 16.82 -23.39 -2.25
CA MET A 143 17.76 -22.33 -2.57
C MET A 143 19.19 -22.79 -2.32
N THR A 144 20.15 -22.25 -3.07
CA THR A 144 21.57 -22.35 -2.73
C THR A 144 22.07 -21.00 -2.27
N THR A 145 22.63 -20.94 -1.07
CA THR A 145 23.20 -19.72 -0.51
C THR A 145 24.32 -20.05 0.48
N THR A 146 24.85 -19.03 1.14
CA THR A 146 25.78 -19.12 2.26
C THR A 146 25.05 -19.18 3.59
N SER A 147 25.68 -19.75 4.61
CA SER A 147 25.10 -19.82 5.95
C SER A 147 24.77 -18.43 6.50
N LYS A 148 25.68 -17.47 6.30
CA LYS A 148 25.49 -16.08 6.75
C LYS A 148 24.27 -15.43 6.11
N ARG A 149 24.13 -15.52 4.78
CA ARG A 149 22.99 -14.91 4.08
C ARG A 149 21.68 -15.59 4.44
N ALA A 150 21.65 -16.92 4.58
CA ALA A 150 20.47 -17.62 5.07
C ALA A 150 20.02 -17.14 6.46
N GLN A 151 20.94 -16.92 7.40
CA GLN A 151 20.60 -16.38 8.72
C GLN A 151 19.99 -14.97 8.63
N GLU A 152 20.57 -14.11 7.80
CA GLU A 152 20.14 -12.73 7.59
C GLU A 152 18.76 -12.65 6.92
N TYR A 153 18.60 -13.33 5.77
CA TYR A 153 17.40 -13.25 4.94
C TYR A 153 16.25 -14.16 5.36
N SER A 154 16.48 -15.15 6.23
CA SER A 154 15.38 -15.96 6.82
C SER A 154 14.30 -15.15 7.55
N GLN A 155 14.58 -13.88 7.86
CA GLN A 155 13.57 -12.91 8.32
C GLN A 155 12.47 -12.68 7.28
N LEU A 156 12.81 -12.62 5.99
CA LEU A 156 11.86 -12.50 4.88
C LEU A 156 11.07 -13.80 4.70
N TRP A 157 11.74 -14.95 4.85
CA TRP A 157 11.11 -16.25 4.67
C TRP A 157 9.99 -16.49 5.69
N SER A 158 10.14 -15.95 6.90
CA SER A 158 9.12 -16.00 7.96
C SER A 158 7.80 -15.32 7.59
N HIS A 159 7.75 -14.59 6.48
CA HIS A 159 6.53 -14.01 5.95
C HIS A 159 5.69 -15.00 5.13
N PHE A 160 6.33 -15.95 4.42
CA PHE A 160 5.64 -16.85 3.50
C PHE A 160 5.86 -18.35 3.77
N LEU A 161 6.84 -18.70 4.59
CA LEU A 161 7.05 -20.05 5.09
C LEU A 161 6.50 -20.14 6.52
N ASP A 162 5.49 -20.98 6.69
CA ASP A 162 4.94 -21.36 7.99
C ASP A 162 5.36 -22.80 8.37
N TYR A 163 4.69 -23.39 9.36
CA TYR A 163 4.98 -24.74 9.83
C TYR A 163 4.64 -25.83 8.80
N ASP A 164 3.62 -25.60 7.98
CA ASP A 164 3.13 -26.55 6.98
C ASP A 164 3.96 -26.49 5.69
N SER A 165 4.64 -25.37 5.45
CA SER A 165 5.60 -25.18 4.37
C SER A 165 6.90 -25.94 4.61
N GLN A 166 7.62 -26.32 3.55
CA GLN A 166 8.95 -26.93 3.66
C GLN A 166 9.99 -26.15 2.87
N CYS A 167 11.21 -26.07 3.40
CA CYS A 167 12.34 -25.51 2.65
C CYS A 167 13.62 -26.34 2.77
N LEU A 168 14.44 -26.30 1.72
CA LEU A 168 15.75 -26.93 1.64
C LEU A 168 16.81 -25.91 1.24
N VAL A 169 17.74 -25.63 2.15
CA VAL A 169 18.90 -24.77 1.90
C VAL A 169 20.10 -25.63 1.54
N MET A 170 20.69 -25.36 0.38
CA MET A 170 21.86 -26.06 -0.14
C MET A 170 23.13 -25.22 0.02
N LEU A 171 24.02 -25.64 0.90
CA LEU A 171 25.31 -25.00 1.15
C LEU A 171 26.42 -25.52 0.21
N SER A 172 27.49 -24.74 0.10
CA SER A 172 28.71 -25.18 -0.60
C SER A 172 29.45 -26.25 0.18
N PRO A 173 30.29 -27.06 -0.50
CA PRO A 173 31.21 -27.97 0.17
C PRO A 173 32.07 -27.27 1.24
N SER A 174 32.48 -26.02 0.96
CA SER A 174 33.29 -25.21 1.87
C SER A 174 32.58 -24.79 3.16
N GLU A 175 31.25 -24.81 3.19
CA GLU A 175 30.43 -24.47 4.37
C GLU A 175 29.81 -25.71 5.04
N SER A 176 30.31 -26.91 4.75
CA SER A 176 29.83 -28.17 5.36
C SER A 176 29.79 -28.16 6.89
N GLN A 177 30.70 -27.42 7.54
CA GLN A 177 30.75 -27.29 8.99
C GLN A 177 29.57 -26.49 9.56
N GLU A 178 28.94 -25.63 8.76
CA GLU A 178 27.82 -24.77 9.17
C GLU A 178 26.46 -25.43 9.00
N GLN A 179 26.39 -26.63 8.40
CA GLN A 179 25.11 -27.28 8.07
C GLN A 179 24.21 -27.44 9.32
N HIS A 180 24.76 -27.97 10.41
CA HIS A 180 24.00 -28.26 11.63
C HIS A 180 23.64 -26.98 12.40
N SER A 181 24.55 -26.00 12.47
CA SER A 181 24.32 -24.72 13.16
C SER A 181 23.24 -23.91 12.45
N LEU A 182 23.30 -23.86 11.11
CA LEU A 182 22.28 -23.18 10.31
C LEU A 182 20.92 -23.85 10.41
N GLU A 183 20.85 -25.18 10.31
CA GLU A 183 19.56 -25.88 10.43
C GLU A 183 18.93 -25.64 11.81
N TYR A 184 19.73 -25.71 12.88
CA TYR A 184 19.26 -25.40 14.22
C TYR A 184 18.71 -23.97 14.31
N PHE A 185 19.44 -22.99 13.80
CA PHE A 185 19.02 -21.59 13.77
C PHE A 185 17.68 -21.41 13.04
N LEU A 186 17.56 -21.94 11.81
CA LEU A 186 16.36 -21.79 11.00
C LEU A 186 15.14 -22.44 11.67
N ARG A 187 15.31 -23.62 12.26
CA ARG A 187 14.19 -24.37 12.85
C ARG A 187 13.78 -23.93 14.24
N HIS A 188 14.76 -23.61 15.08
CA HIS A 188 14.52 -23.36 16.50
C HIS A 188 14.57 -21.89 16.89
N GLU A 189 15.38 -21.08 16.22
CA GLU A 189 15.45 -19.64 16.49
C GLU A 189 14.51 -18.85 15.58
N ARG A 190 14.44 -19.22 14.29
CA ARG A 190 13.52 -18.56 13.33
C ARG A 190 12.13 -19.21 13.28
N GLY A 191 12.02 -20.50 13.65
CA GLY A 191 10.74 -21.22 13.65
C GLY A 191 10.30 -21.71 12.27
N LEU A 192 11.23 -21.83 11.31
CA LEU A 192 10.95 -22.28 9.94
C LEU A 192 11.15 -23.79 9.81
N ASN A 193 10.32 -24.47 9.03
CA ASN A 193 10.52 -25.89 8.70
C ASN A 193 11.52 -26.05 7.53
N CYS A 194 12.73 -25.55 7.76
CA CYS A 194 13.82 -25.52 6.79
C CYS A 194 14.92 -26.52 7.16
N TYR A 195 15.34 -27.32 6.19
CA TYR A 195 16.42 -28.29 6.31
C TYR A 195 17.66 -27.77 5.58
N VAL A 196 18.84 -28.17 6.05
CA VAL A 196 20.09 -27.74 5.44
C VAL A 196 20.90 -28.96 4.99
N ARG A 197 21.32 -28.94 3.73
CA ARG A 197 22.24 -29.94 3.17
C ARG A 197 23.46 -29.25 2.57
N THR A 198 24.56 -29.98 2.49
CA THR A 198 25.74 -29.54 1.76
C THR A 198 25.84 -30.28 0.44
N SER A 199 25.99 -29.52 -0.64
CA SER A 199 26.21 -30.09 -1.97
C SER A 199 27.65 -30.55 -2.11
N ASN A 200 27.88 -31.54 -2.99
CA ASN A 200 29.21 -31.90 -3.48
C ASN A 200 29.66 -31.02 -4.66
N VAL A 201 28.80 -30.11 -5.14
CA VAL A 201 29.05 -29.23 -6.28
C VAL A 201 29.55 -27.86 -5.81
N ASP A 202 30.81 -27.54 -6.11
CA ASP A 202 31.41 -26.29 -5.65
C ASP A 202 30.95 -25.07 -6.48
N LYS A 203 30.96 -25.16 -7.81
CA LYS A 203 30.55 -24.05 -8.70
C LYS A 203 29.07 -23.70 -8.50
N TYR A 204 28.78 -22.45 -8.14
CA TYR A 204 27.43 -21.98 -7.81
C TYR A 204 26.39 -22.30 -8.90
N GLU A 205 26.70 -22.03 -10.17
CA GLU A 205 25.76 -22.25 -11.27
C GLU A 205 25.42 -23.73 -11.46
N ASN A 206 26.40 -24.62 -11.23
CA ASN A 206 26.17 -26.06 -11.29
C ASN A 206 25.39 -26.55 -10.06
N ARG A 207 25.55 -25.89 -8.90
CA ARG A 207 24.77 -26.19 -7.70
C ARG A 207 23.31 -25.75 -7.83
N MET A 208 23.06 -24.59 -8.45
CA MET A 208 21.71 -24.19 -8.86
C MET A 208 21.08 -25.25 -9.78
N LEU A 209 21.84 -25.73 -10.77
CA LEU A 209 21.37 -26.79 -11.67
C LEU A 209 21.09 -28.12 -10.97
N SER A 210 21.76 -28.43 -9.85
CA SER A 210 21.54 -29.67 -9.11
C SER A 210 20.31 -29.63 -8.20
N LEU A 211 19.76 -28.45 -7.90
CA LEU A 211 18.65 -28.29 -6.95
C LEU A 211 17.43 -29.17 -7.25
N PRO A 212 16.97 -29.36 -8.51
CA PRO A 212 15.84 -30.25 -8.78
C PRO A 212 16.12 -31.69 -8.34
N ALA A 213 17.32 -32.21 -8.60
CA ALA A 213 17.71 -33.56 -8.17
C ALA A 213 17.80 -33.67 -6.65
N GLU A 214 18.39 -32.66 -5.99
CA GLU A 214 18.52 -32.61 -4.53
C GLU A 214 17.15 -32.52 -3.85
N ALA A 215 16.24 -31.73 -4.42
CA ALA A 215 14.86 -31.58 -3.99
C ALA A 215 14.11 -32.91 -4.03
N LEU A 216 14.18 -33.62 -5.15
CA LEU A 216 13.51 -34.92 -5.32
C LEU A 216 14.12 -36.02 -4.45
N GLN A 217 15.42 -35.96 -4.16
CA GLN A 217 16.04 -36.86 -3.18
C GLN A 217 15.60 -36.57 -1.74
N PHE A 218 15.27 -35.31 -1.43
CA PHE A 218 14.76 -34.90 -0.12
C PHE A 218 13.27 -35.22 0.03
N ALA A 219 12.46 -34.84 -0.95
CA ALA A 219 11.00 -35.02 -1.00
C ALA A 219 10.57 -35.62 -2.35
N PRO A 220 10.59 -36.95 -2.51
CA PRO A 220 10.33 -37.62 -3.79
C PRO A 220 8.91 -37.41 -4.35
N ASN A 221 7.93 -37.14 -3.48
CA ASN A 221 6.52 -37.03 -3.83
C ASN A 221 6.01 -35.58 -3.80
N ILE A 222 6.89 -34.60 -4.04
CA ILE A 222 6.52 -33.18 -4.08
C ILE A 222 5.91 -32.82 -5.43
N ASP A 223 4.83 -32.03 -5.50
CA ASP A 223 4.27 -31.61 -6.79
C ASP A 223 5.08 -30.50 -7.45
N TRP A 224 5.65 -29.60 -6.64
CA TRP A 224 6.35 -28.40 -7.11
C TRP A 224 7.67 -28.19 -6.37
N VAL A 225 8.74 -28.00 -7.14
CA VAL A 225 10.04 -27.52 -6.65
C VAL A 225 10.15 -26.04 -6.99
N VAL A 226 10.23 -25.19 -5.97
CA VAL A 226 10.33 -23.73 -6.11
C VAL A 226 11.75 -23.31 -5.81
N ILE A 227 12.49 -22.92 -6.85
CA ILE A 227 13.85 -22.42 -6.73
C ILE A 227 13.81 -20.90 -6.65
N GLY A 228 14.39 -20.32 -5.62
CA GLY A 228 14.47 -18.86 -5.45
C GLY A 228 15.80 -18.44 -4.83
N ASP A 229 16.09 -17.15 -4.95
CA ASP A 229 17.22 -16.54 -4.23
C ASP A 229 16.85 -16.36 -2.76
N ASP A 230 17.87 -16.23 -1.91
CA ASP A 230 17.68 -16.10 -0.47
C ASP A 230 16.98 -14.80 -0.06
N ASP A 231 16.99 -13.77 -0.90
CA ASP A 231 16.34 -12.49 -0.66
C ASP A 231 15.05 -12.29 -1.47
N THR A 232 14.59 -13.33 -2.19
CA THR A 232 13.26 -13.38 -2.79
C THR A 232 12.20 -13.45 -1.70
N THR A 233 11.16 -12.62 -1.82
CA THR A 233 10.01 -12.65 -0.91
C THR A 233 8.72 -12.88 -1.67
N PHE A 234 7.95 -13.90 -1.27
CA PHE A 234 6.58 -14.08 -1.74
C PHE A 234 5.63 -13.25 -0.89
N ILE A 235 4.82 -12.40 -1.53
CA ILE A 235 3.95 -11.43 -0.85
C ILE A 235 2.85 -12.11 -0.03
N ASP A 236 2.35 -13.24 -0.52
CA ASP A 236 1.32 -14.05 0.13
C ASP A 236 1.42 -15.47 -0.42
N ILE A 237 1.59 -16.47 0.45
CA ILE A 237 1.76 -17.86 0.02
C ILE A 237 0.52 -18.40 -0.73
N ARG A 238 -0.67 -17.85 -0.45
CA ARG A 238 -1.91 -18.24 -1.13
C ARG A 238 -1.92 -17.79 -2.59
N LEU A 239 -1.20 -16.72 -2.93
CA LEU A 239 -1.01 -16.31 -4.33
C LEU A 239 -0.17 -17.35 -5.09
N VAL A 240 0.85 -17.90 -4.44
CA VAL A 240 1.66 -18.98 -5.01
C VAL A 240 0.80 -20.23 -5.24
N GLN A 241 0.04 -20.67 -4.23
CA GLN A 241 -0.85 -21.85 -4.37
C GLN A 241 -1.89 -21.66 -5.48
N ARG A 242 -2.49 -20.46 -5.58
CA ARG A 242 -3.44 -20.14 -6.66
C ARG A 242 -2.79 -20.10 -8.03
N MET A 243 -1.59 -19.55 -8.14
CA MET A 243 -0.82 -19.54 -9.38
C MET A 243 -0.57 -20.98 -9.85
N LEU A 244 -0.10 -21.85 -8.94
CA LEU A 244 0.18 -23.26 -9.23
C LEU A 244 -1.08 -24.06 -9.57
N ALA A 245 -2.24 -23.71 -9.01
CA ALA A 245 -3.52 -24.32 -9.34
C ALA A 245 -3.90 -24.19 -10.83
N LYS A 246 -3.25 -23.31 -11.60
CA LYS A 246 -3.49 -23.18 -13.05
C LYS A 246 -2.86 -24.32 -13.85
N TYR A 247 -1.98 -25.13 -13.25
CA TYR A 247 -1.12 -26.08 -13.95
C TYR A 247 -1.20 -27.49 -13.34
N ASP A 248 -1.12 -28.52 -14.18
CA ASP A 248 -1.04 -29.92 -13.76
C ASP A 248 0.43 -30.30 -13.51
N PRO A 249 0.85 -30.63 -12.26
CA PRO A 249 2.26 -30.93 -11.92
C PRO A 249 2.80 -32.21 -12.59
N ARG A 250 1.94 -33.01 -13.21
CA ARG A 250 2.33 -34.21 -13.99
C ARG A 250 2.77 -33.88 -15.41
N GLN A 251 2.65 -32.62 -15.83
CA GLN A 251 3.11 -32.12 -17.12
C GLN A 251 4.39 -31.32 -16.95
N ASP A 252 5.18 -31.20 -18.02
CA ASP A 252 6.47 -30.52 -17.99
C ASP A 252 6.32 -28.99 -17.99
N TRP A 253 6.10 -28.41 -16.81
CA TRP A 253 6.01 -26.97 -16.55
C TRP A 253 7.28 -26.43 -15.90
N CYS A 254 7.82 -25.36 -16.50
CA CYS A 254 8.76 -24.43 -15.90
C CYS A 254 8.10 -23.05 -15.87
N LEU A 255 7.71 -22.57 -14.69
CA LEU A 255 7.12 -21.24 -14.50
C LEU A 255 8.16 -20.31 -13.90
N GLY A 256 8.10 -19.02 -14.21
CA GLY A 256 8.98 -18.04 -13.58
C GLY A 256 8.71 -16.61 -13.98
N GLY A 257 9.49 -15.68 -13.43
CA GLY A 257 9.44 -14.26 -13.82
C GLY A 257 10.48 -13.93 -14.88
N SER A 258 10.21 -12.86 -15.64
CA SER A 258 11.22 -12.18 -16.47
C SER A 258 11.75 -10.98 -15.71
N THR A 259 12.95 -10.53 -16.05
CA THR A 259 13.40 -9.18 -15.68
C THR A 259 12.50 -8.11 -16.32
N GLU A 260 12.22 -7.06 -15.56
CA GLU A 260 11.53 -5.86 -16.03
C GLU A 260 12.45 -4.99 -16.90
N SER A 261 13.77 -5.15 -16.79
CA SER A 261 14.77 -4.35 -17.48
C SER A 261 15.00 -4.80 -18.91
N ALA A 262 14.86 -3.88 -19.87
CA ALA A 262 15.16 -4.17 -21.28
C ALA A 262 16.62 -4.59 -21.48
N ARG A 263 17.56 -4.00 -20.73
CA ARG A 263 18.98 -4.31 -20.82
C ARG A 263 19.31 -5.71 -20.29
N GLN A 264 18.75 -6.07 -19.15
CA GLN A 264 18.93 -7.41 -18.59
C GLN A 264 18.28 -8.46 -19.50
N PHE A 265 17.12 -8.13 -20.07
CA PHE A 265 16.44 -8.99 -21.05
C PHE A 265 17.27 -9.18 -22.33
N GLU A 266 17.90 -8.13 -22.85
CA GLU A 266 18.80 -8.23 -24.01
C GLU A 266 20.02 -9.12 -23.71
N GLN A 267 20.56 -9.03 -22.49
CA GLN A 267 21.73 -9.79 -22.07
C GLN A 267 21.44 -11.28 -21.81
N PHE A 268 20.34 -11.60 -21.12
CA PHE A 268 20.07 -12.95 -20.63
C PHE A 268 18.91 -13.65 -21.36
N GLY A 269 18.14 -12.92 -22.16
CA GLY A 269 17.02 -13.45 -22.94
C GLY A 269 15.81 -13.86 -22.09
N LYS A 270 15.04 -14.81 -22.61
CA LYS A 270 13.76 -15.28 -22.04
C LYS A 270 13.90 -16.35 -20.97
N GLN A 271 14.97 -16.34 -20.18
CA GLN A 271 15.12 -17.27 -19.07
C GLN A 271 14.04 -17.01 -17.99
N ALA A 272 13.84 -17.97 -17.10
CA ALA A 272 13.20 -17.71 -15.82
C ALA A 272 14.28 -17.13 -14.89
N PHE A 273 14.06 -15.93 -14.36
CA PHE A 273 15.00 -15.30 -13.43
C PHE A 273 14.82 -15.85 -12.01
N GLY A 274 15.92 -16.23 -11.38
CA GLY A 274 15.97 -16.92 -10.09
C GLY A 274 15.40 -16.09 -8.94
N GLY A 275 15.73 -14.79 -8.92
CA GLY A 275 15.22 -13.85 -7.93
C GLY A 275 13.70 -13.66 -8.00
N ALA A 276 13.08 -13.79 -9.18
CA ALA A 276 11.63 -13.80 -9.31
C ALA A 276 10.98 -15.11 -8.81
N GLY A 277 11.77 -16.18 -8.69
CA GLY A 277 11.32 -17.55 -8.42
C GLY A 277 11.12 -18.36 -9.70
N ILE A 278 11.61 -19.60 -9.68
CA ILE A 278 11.50 -20.60 -10.74
C ILE A 278 10.73 -21.80 -10.18
N PHE A 279 9.60 -22.13 -10.79
CA PHE A 279 8.72 -23.20 -10.34
C PHE A 279 8.79 -24.36 -11.32
N LEU A 280 9.28 -25.49 -10.86
CA LEU A 280 9.37 -26.71 -11.63
C LEU A 280 8.31 -27.68 -11.14
N SER A 281 7.45 -28.09 -12.07
CA SER A 281 6.60 -29.26 -11.86
C SER A 281 7.43 -30.50 -11.54
N ASN A 282 6.87 -31.42 -10.76
CA ASN A 282 7.50 -32.69 -10.43
C ASN A 282 8.01 -33.44 -11.67
N SER A 283 7.19 -33.51 -12.73
CA SER A 283 7.55 -34.16 -14.01
C SER A 283 8.82 -33.55 -14.61
N LEU A 284 8.89 -32.22 -14.71
CA LEU A 284 10.05 -31.56 -15.30
C LEU A 284 11.29 -31.65 -14.39
N ALA A 285 11.11 -31.53 -13.08
CA ALA A 285 12.20 -31.67 -12.12
C ALA A 285 12.88 -33.05 -12.24
N GLN A 286 12.11 -34.13 -12.43
CA GLN A 286 12.65 -35.47 -12.66
C GLN A 286 13.48 -35.54 -13.94
N ARG A 287 12.96 -34.99 -15.05
CA ARG A 287 13.69 -34.98 -16.32
C ARG A 287 14.99 -34.18 -16.23
N ILE A 288 14.97 -33.03 -15.56
CA ILE A 288 16.18 -32.23 -15.32
C ILE A 288 17.20 -33.03 -14.52
N ALA A 289 16.76 -33.72 -13.46
CA ALA A 289 17.62 -34.58 -12.65
C ALA A 289 18.26 -35.70 -13.48
N ASP A 290 17.49 -36.36 -14.36
CA ASP A 290 17.99 -37.42 -15.25
C ASP A 290 19.00 -36.91 -16.28
N THR A 291 18.89 -35.64 -16.69
CA THR A 291 19.78 -35.01 -17.68
C THR A 291 20.87 -34.13 -17.07
N PHE A 292 21.04 -34.12 -15.74
CA PHE A 292 21.92 -33.19 -15.03
C PHE A 292 23.35 -33.15 -15.57
N GLU A 293 23.97 -34.33 -15.77
CA GLU A 293 25.36 -34.43 -16.26
C GLU A 293 25.49 -33.89 -17.69
N LEU A 294 24.50 -34.20 -18.55
CA LEU A 294 24.46 -33.69 -19.92
C LEU A 294 24.34 -32.16 -19.93
N CYS A 295 23.41 -31.60 -19.16
CA CYS A 295 23.22 -30.16 -19.06
C CYS A 295 24.46 -29.45 -18.49
N THR A 296 25.15 -30.07 -17.54
CA THR A 296 26.36 -29.51 -16.93
C THR A 296 27.48 -29.37 -17.96
N GLU A 297 27.66 -30.36 -18.83
CA GLU A 297 28.67 -30.30 -19.91
C GLU A 297 28.23 -29.37 -21.04
N GLU A 298 26.99 -29.52 -21.55
CA GLU A 298 26.47 -28.75 -22.69
C GLU A 298 26.43 -27.25 -22.41
N PHE A 299 26.04 -26.87 -21.19
CA PHE A 299 25.92 -25.47 -20.78
C PHE A 299 27.06 -25.02 -19.86
N ARG A 300 28.23 -25.67 -19.92
CA ARG A 300 29.37 -25.36 -19.03
C ARG A 300 29.80 -23.89 -19.04
N ASP A 301 29.70 -23.26 -20.22
CA ASP A 301 30.09 -21.89 -20.52
C ASP A 301 28.95 -20.87 -20.31
N GLU A 302 27.77 -21.34 -19.89
CA GLU A 302 26.64 -20.47 -19.56
C GLU A 302 26.94 -19.61 -18.34
N MET A 303 26.64 -18.31 -18.46
CA MET A 303 26.77 -17.35 -17.36
C MET A 303 25.50 -17.37 -16.50
N GLY A 304 25.67 -17.60 -15.19
CA GLY A 304 24.56 -17.60 -14.22
C GLY A 304 23.84 -18.95 -14.09
N GLY A 305 23.29 -19.21 -12.91
CA GLY A 305 22.55 -20.44 -12.61
C GLY A 305 21.20 -20.50 -13.32
N ASP A 306 20.50 -19.37 -13.41
CA ASP A 306 19.15 -19.25 -13.97
C ASP A 306 19.09 -19.63 -15.45
N GLY A 307 20.02 -19.11 -16.24
CA GLY A 307 20.11 -19.39 -17.67
C GLY A 307 20.46 -20.84 -17.93
N LYS A 308 21.38 -21.39 -17.12
CA LYS A 308 21.75 -22.81 -17.18
C LYS A 308 20.58 -23.72 -16.84
N LEU A 309 19.84 -23.43 -15.76
CA LEU A 309 18.66 -24.18 -15.37
C LEU A 309 17.55 -24.07 -16.42
N SER A 310 17.29 -22.87 -16.94
CA SER A 310 16.27 -22.65 -17.97
C SER A 310 16.60 -23.38 -19.28
N LYS A 311 17.86 -23.36 -19.70
CA LYS A 311 18.34 -24.11 -20.88
C LYS A 311 18.29 -25.61 -20.67
N CYS A 312 18.62 -26.08 -19.46
CA CYS A 312 18.45 -27.48 -19.12
C CYS A 312 16.98 -27.89 -19.16
N ALA A 313 16.08 -27.11 -18.55
CA ALA A 313 14.64 -27.35 -18.63
C ALA A 313 14.15 -27.49 -20.08
N ALA A 314 14.63 -26.64 -20.99
CA ALA A 314 14.28 -26.71 -22.40
C ALA A 314 14.83 -27.99 -23.07
N LEU A 315 16.09 -28.34 -22.80
CA LEU A 315 16.71 -29.57 -23.28
C LEU A 315 15.98 -30.81 -22.77
N SER A 316 15.71 -30.89 -21.46
CA SER A 316 15.05 -32.01 -20.80
C SER A 316 13.59 -32.20 -21.24
N ALA A 317 12.90 -31.09 -21.55
CA ALA A 317 11.54 -31.11 -22.07
C ALA A 317 11.45 -31.31 -23.59
N GLU A 318 12.59 -31.36 -24.30
CA GLU A 318 12.67 -31.42 -25.75
C GLU A 318 11.92 -30.27 -26.44
N LYS A 319 12.05 -29.05 -25.90
CA LYS A 319 11.35 -27.84 -26.35
C LYS A 319 12.33 -26.70 -26.63
N ASP A 320 11.90 -25.74 -27.44
CA ASP A 320 12.59 -24.46 -27.53
C ASP A 320 12.40 -23.67 -26.22
N MET A 321 13.37 -22.82 -25.86
CA MET A 321 13.29 -21.94 -24.68
C MET A 321 11.98 -21.14 -24.58
N LYS A 322 11.52 -20.60 -25.72
CA LYS A 322 10.28 -19.79 -25.82
C LYS A 322 9.01 -20.56 -25.47
N ASP A 323 9.03 -21.89 -25.60
CA ASP A 323 7.89 -22.79 -25.38
C ASP A 323 8.05 -23.56 -24.06
N THR A 324 9.21 -23.44 -23.40
CA THR A 324 9.54 -24.12 -22.15
C THR A 324 9.16 -23.25 -20.95
N ILE A 325 9.54 -21.96 -20.97
CA ILE A 325 9.33 -21.06 -19.84
C ILE A 325 7.97 -20.39 -19.97
N THR A 326 7.12 -20.60 -18.98
CA THR A 326 5.84 -19.90 -18.84
C THR A 326 6.03 -18.73 -17.89
N HIS A 327 6.04 -17.50 -18.42
CA HIS A 327 6.22 -16.31 -17.60
C HIS A 327 4.93 -15.90 -16.88
N GLU A 328 5.00 -15.89 -15.55
CA GLU A 328 3.91 -15.45 -14.67
C GLU A 328 4.07 -13.97 -14.35
N LYS A 329 3.01 -13.18 -14.60
CA LYS A 329 3.09 -11.72 -14.56
C LYS A 329 3.45 -11.14 -13.20
N GLY A 330 3.09 -11.84 -12.12
CA GLY A 330 3.31 -11.38 -10.75
C GLY A 330 4.64 -11.81 -10.14
N LEU A 331 5.48 -12.53 -10.88
CA LEU A 331 6.80 -12.90 -10.42
C LEU A 331 7.82 -11.85 -10.89
N HIS A 332 8.41 -11.12 -9.95
CA HIS A 332 9.24 -9.95 -10.27
C HIS A 332 10.69 -10.09 -9.81
N GLN A 333 11.60 -9.93 -10.77
CA GLN A 333 13.04 -9.80 -10.50
C GLN A 333 13.40 -8.39 -9.99
N LEU A 334 12.61 -7.38 -10.36
CA LEU A 334 12.82 -5.93 -10.14
C LEU A 334 14.27 -5.49 -10.29
N ASP A 335 14.85 -5.74 -11.46
CA ASP A 335 16.13 -5.13 -11.87
C ASP A 335 15.92 -3.63 -12.20
N LEU A 336 15.38 -2.85 -11.26
CA LEU A 336 15.07 -1.42 -11.42
C LEU A 336 15.96 -0.60 -10.48
N PRO A 337 16.99 0.08 -10.98
CA PRO A 337 17.96 0.76 -10.13
C PRO A 337 17.35 1.97 -9.41
N GLY A 338 17.46 2.03 -8.09
CA GLY A 338 16.99 3.13 -7.26
C GLY A 338 15.48 3.13 -7.09
N ASN A 339 14.84 4.28 -7.28
CA ASN A 339 13.44 4.49 -6.92
C ASN A 339 12.46 3.69 -7.81
N ALA A 340 11.98 2.56 -7.29
CA ALA A 340 11.03 1.66 -7.97
C ALA A 340 9.55 2.01 -7.70
N GLU A 341 9.24 3.15 -7.07
CA GLU A 341 7.87 3.50 -6.67
C GLU A 341 6.86 3.47 -7.84
N GLY A 342 7.27 3.90 -9.04
CA GLY A 342 6.41 3.94 -10.21
C GLY A 342 5.97 2.55 -10.65
N PHE A 343 6.82 1.55 -10.38
CA PHE A 343 6.51 0.14 -10.61
C PHE A 343 5.51 -0.37 -9.57
N PHE A 344 5.71 -0.13 -8.28
CA PHE A 344 4.74 -0.49 -7.23
C PHE A 344 3.39 0.23 -7.38
N GLN A 345 3.36 1.40 -8.03
CA GLN A 345 2.15 2.17 -8.34
C GLN A 345 1.48 1.78 -9.68
N SER A 346 2.08 0.87 -10.45
CA SER A 346 1.65 0.54 -11.81
C SER A 346 0.39 -0.34 -11.87
N GLY A 347 0.07 -1.04 -10.78
CA GLY A 347 -1.03 -2.01 -10.75
C GLY A 347 -0.71 -3.35 -11.39
N GLN A 348 0.58 -3.72 -11.53
CA GLN A 348 0.96 -5.12 -11.75
C GLN A 348 0.41 -6.02 -10.62
N PRO A 349 0.16 -7.31 -10.88
CA PRO A 349 0.01 -8.29 -9.82
C PRO A 349 1.35 -8.49 -9.12
N PHE A 350 1.39 -8.80 -7.82
CA PHE A 350 2.64 -9.05 -7.08
C PHE A 350 2.54 -10.35 -6.29
N ILE A 351 3.17 -11.40 -6.81
CA ILE A 351 3.31 -12.72 -6.17
C ILE A 351 4.66 -12.79 -5.46
N SER A 352 5.74 -12.41 -6.15
CA SER A 352 7.09 -12.33 -5.58
C SER A 352 7.76 -10.99 -5.90
N VAL A 353 8.69 -10.60 -5.05
CA VAL A 353 9.55 -9.43 -5.24
C VAL A 353 10.99 -9.78 -4.87
N HIS A 354 11.92 -9.16 -5.59
CA HIS A 354 13.38 -9.27 -5.48
C HIS A 354 13.97 -8.01 -6.13
N HIS A 355 15.21 -7.54 -5.94
CA HIS A 355 16.14 -7.70 -4.82
C HIS A 355 16.01 -6.43 -3.98
N LEU A 356 15.24 -6.45 -2.88
CA LEU A 356 14.83 -5.23 -2.16
C LEU A 356 15.75 -4.82 -1.01
N ILE A 357 16.62 -5.74 -0.56
CA ILE A 357 17.55 -5.52 0.55
C ILE A 357 18.97 -5.44 0.02
N ASN A 358 19.70 -4.36 0.30
CA ASN A 358 21.04 -4.09 -0.26
C ASN A 358 21.09 -4.30 -1.79
N GLY A 359 19.95 -4.08 -2.44
CA GLY A 359 19.71 -4.52 -3.80
C GLY A 359 19.63 -3.39 -4.80
N TRP A 360 18.84 -3.61 -5.84
CA TRP A 360 18.73 -2.68 -6.95
C TRP A 360 17.61 -1.66 -6.71
N SER A 361 16.52 -2.09 -6.09
CA SER A 361 15.25 -1.36 -6.05
C SER A 361 14.92 -0.85 -4.65
N ASP A 362 14.72 0.47 -4.53
CA ASP A 362 14.16 1.12 -3.36
C ASP A 362 12.62 0.97 -3.39
N VAL A 363 12.03 0.30 -2.39
CA VAL A 363 10.57 0.25 -2.22
C VAL A 363 10.02 1.60 -1.78
N ILE A 364 10.70 2.22 -0.80
CA ILE A 364 10.45 3.60 -0.40
C ILE A 364 11.63 4.44 -0.91
N PRO A 365 11.40 5.50 -1.70
CA PRO A 365 12.47 6.25 -2.33
C PRO A 365 13.56 6.69 -1.34
N SER A 366 14.83 6.48 -1.67
CA SER A 366 15.96 6.77 -0.78
C SER A 366 16.10 8.24 -0.34
N TYR A 367 15.39 9.18 -0.98
CA TYR A 367 15.31 10.58 -0.55
C TYR A 367 14.38 10.79 0.68
N PHE A 368 13.57 9.79 1.05
CA PHE A 368 12.85 9.78 2.33
C PHE A 368 13.82 9.57 3.50
N PRO A 369 13.43 9.96 4.72
CA PRO A 369 14.25 9.72 5.91
C PRO A 369 14.59 8.24 6.11
N LYS A 370 15.81 7.94 6.59
CA LYS A 370 16.30 6.56 6.76
C LYS A 370 15.47 5.68 7.70
N TYR A 371 14.72 6.24 8.64
CA TYR A 371 13.77 5.45 9.45
C TYR A 371 12.53 4.96 8.66
N MET A 372 12.41 5.33 7.37
CA MET A 372 11.41 4.81 6.45
C MET A 372 12.06 4.11 5.26
N SER A 373 13.12 4.71 4.69
CA SER A 373 13.75 4.25 3.44
C SER A 373 14.95 3.32 3.64
N GLU A 374 15.24 2.89 4.87
CA GLU A 374 16.17 1.78 5.07
C GLU A 374 15.46 0.47 4.69
N ASP A 375 16.14 -0.36 3.89
CA ASP A 375 15.53 -1.48 3.17
C ASP A 375 14.76 -2.44 4.07
N TRP A 376 15.35 -2.85 5.21
CA TRP A 376 14.68 -3.73 6.16
C TRP A 376 13.44 -3.09 6.76
N THR A 377 13.53 -1.82 7.12
CA THR A 377 12.42 -1.05 7.66
C THR A 377 11.29 -0.91 6.62
N ALA A 378 11.65 -0.58 5.39
CA ALA A 378 10.72 -0.41 4.28
C ALA A 378 10.01 -1.73 3.95
N ILE A 379 10.75 -2.83 3.73
CA ILE A 379 10.11 -4.10 3.36
C ILE A 379 9.25 -4.64 4.51
N LYS A 380 9.69 -4.54 5.78
CA LYS A 380 8.89 -5.01 6.91
C LYS A 380 7.55 -4.30 7.04
N ILE A 381 7.49 -2.99 6.80
CA ILE A 381 6.21 -2.28 6.86
C ILE A 381 5.29 -2.65 5.68
N ILE A 382 5.85 -2.90 4.50
CA ILE A 382 5.09 -3.37 3.32
C ILE A 382 4.57 -4.79 3.54
N LEU A 383 5.38 -5.70 4.07
CA LEU A 383 4.96 -7.08 4.38
C LEU A 383 3.91 -7.12 5.49
N ARG A 384 4.02 -6.26 6.51
CA ARG A 384 2.95 -6.07 7.50
C ARG A 384 1.65 -5.59 6.86
N ALA A 385 1.73 -4.65 5.92
CA ALA A 385 0.57 -4.20 5.14
C ALA A 385 -0.02 -5.37 4.33
N ALA A 386 0.83 -6.22 3.75
CA ALA A 386 0.42 -7.40 3.00
C ALA A 386 -0.33 -8.42 3.86
N LYS A 387 0.16 -8.72 5.07
CA LYS A 387 -0.53 -9.62 6.02
C LYS A 387 -1.91 -9.11 6.38
N PHE A 388 -2.03 -7.81 6.65
CA PHE A 388 -3.31 -7.21 6.93
C PHE A 388 -4.21 -7.26 5.68
N LEU A 389 -3.82 -6.59 4.58
CA LEU A 389 -4.65 -6.39 3.39
C LEU A 389 -4.96 -7.68 2.61
N GLY A 390 -4.12 -8.71 2.72
CA GLY A 390 -4.06 -9.84 1.79
C GLY A 390 -3.29 -9.51 0.51
N GLY A 391 -2.64 -10.51 -0.09
CA GLY A 391 -1.73 -10.32 -1.22
C GLY A 391 -2.37 -9.62 -2.43
N ASP A 392 -3.59 -9.99 -2.80
CA ASP A 392 -4.26 -9.42 -3.97
C ASP A 392 -4.73 -7.96 -3.80
N ASN A 393 -4.75 -7.45 -2.56
CA ASN A 393 -5.07 -6.06 -2.28
C ASN A 393 -3.82 -5.19 -2.10
N LEU A 394 -2.68 -5.78 -1.73
CA LEU A 394 -1.42 -5.04 -1.67
C LEU A 394 -1.11 -4.43 -3.05
N PHE A 395 -0.71 -3.16 -3.05
CA PHE A 395 -0.44 -2.36 -4.26
C PHE A 395 -1.64 -2.12 -5.20
N ARG A 396 -2.83 -2.63 -4.87
CA ARG A 396 -4.05 -2.28 -5.61
C ARG A 396 -4.27 -0.78 -5.53
N ARG A 397 -4.69 -0.21 -6.66
CA ARG A 397 -4.68 1.23 -6.88
C ARG A 397 -6.06 1.82 -7.14
N PHE A 398 -6.27 3.02 -6.61
CA PHE A 398 -7.51 3.78 -6.71
C PHE A 398 -7.18 5.25 -6.98
N ALA A 399 -7.87 5.85 -7.94
CA ALA A 399 -7.73 7.27 -8.26
C ALA A 399 -8.92 8.06 -7.69
N PHE A 400 -8.64 9.11 -6.94
CA PHE A 400 -9.60 10.00 -6.28
C PHE A 400 -9.41 11.44 -6.72
N ASP A 401 -10.27 12.34 -6.23
CA ASP A 401 -10.23 13.78 -6.54
C ASP A 401 -10.28 13.99 -8.07
N GLY A 402 -11.12 13.22 -8.76
CA GLY A 402 -11.25 13.24 -10.22
C GLY A 402 -9.97 12.83 -10.95
N GLY A 403 -9.10 12.03 -10.33
CA GLY A 403 -7.83 11.54 -10.90
C GLY A 403 -6.58 12.28 -10.44
N ARG A 404 -6.71 13.25 -9.53
CA ARG A 404 -5.60 14.04 -8.99
C ARG A 404 -4.84 13.30 -7.88
N THR A 405 -5.49 12.38 -7.16
CA THR A 405 -4.88 11.66 -6.05
C THR A 405 -4.86 10.16 -6.35
N LEU A 406 -3.68 9.55 -6.33
CA LEU A 406 -3.50 8.10 -6.45
C LEU A 406 -3.26 7.49 -5.08
N VAL A 407 -4.06 6.49 -4.73
CA VAL A 407 -3.84 5.61 -3.59
C VAL A 407 -3.32 4.28 -4.09
N THR A 408 -2.21 3.82 -3.55
CA THR A 408 -1.66 2.48 -3.73
C THR A 408 -1.69 1.80 -2.36
N LEU A 409 -2.59 0.84 -2.19
CA LEU A 409 -2.85 0.22 -0.89
C LEU A 409 -1.59 -0.40 -0.30
N GLY A 410 -1.36 -0.14 0.99
CA GLY A 410 -0.19 -0.63 1.71
C GLY A 410 1.14 0.04 1.34
N HIS A 411 1.15 1.09 0.50
CA HIS A 411 2.39 1.69 0.02
C HIS A 411 2.41 3.21 0.06
N SER A 412 1.58 3.89 -0.75
CA SER A 412 1.72 5.33 -0.98
C SER A 412 0.41 6.04 -1.30
N ILE A 413 0.36 7.34 -1.01
CA ILE A 413 -0.68 8.28 -1.47
C ILE A 413 0.02 9.45 -2.17
N ILE A 414 -0.21 9.58 -3.47
CA ILE A 414 0.41 10.62 -4.31
C ILE A 414 -0.64 11.62 -4.74
N VAL A 415 -0.42 12.91 -4.46
CA VAL A 415 -1.28 14.00 -4.94
C VAL A 415 -0.55 14.71 -6.06
N PHE A 416 -1.04 14.61 -7.29
CA PHE A 416 -0.44 15.25 -8.46
C PHE A 416 -0.74 16.75 -8.51
N ARG A 417 0.13 17.53 -9.19
CA ARG A 417 -0.13 18.96 -9.44
C ARG A 417 -1.27 19.17 -10.41
N GLU A 418 -1.36 18.28 -11.39
CA GLU A 418 -2.35 18.25 -12.45
C GLU A 418 -3.16 16.95 -12.34
N THR A 419 -4.44 17.03 -12.68
CA THR A 419 -5.33 15.87 -12.66
C THR A 419 -4.93 14.90 -13.78
N LEU A 420 -4.77 13.62 -13.43
CA LEU A 420 -4.43 12.58 -14.40
C LEU A 420 -5.69 11.90 -14.93
N THR A 421 -5.67 11.56 -16.22
CA THR A 421 -6.73 10.76 -16.85
C THR A 421 -6.45 9.26 -16.71
N PRO A 422 -7.47 8.39 -16.91
CA PRO A 422 -7.27 6.94 -16.91
C PRO A 422 -6.15 6.45 -17.85
N GLU A 423 -5.88 7.15 -18.95
CA GLU A 423 -4.81 6.80 -19.89
C GLU A 423 -3.42 6.90 -19.26
N HIS A 424 -3.20 7.91 -18.42
CA HIS A 424 -1.91 8.07 -17.73
C HIS A 424 -1.63 6.89 -16.79
N TYR A 425 -2.68 6.29 -16.22
CA TYR A 425 -2.53 5.16 -15.31
C TYR A 425 -2.29 3.83 -16.04
N LYS A 426 -2.40 3.74 -17.37
CA LYS A 426 -2.08 2.50 -18.09
C LYS A 426 -0.59 2.18 -18.18
N ASN A 427 0.25 3.20 -18.06
CA ASN A 427 1.70 3.08 -18.23
C ASN A 427 2.42 3.23 -16.88
N VAL A 428 3.53 2.52 -16.75
CA VAL A 428 4.41 2.60 -15.58
C VAL A 428 5.06 3.98 -15.54
N GLU A 429 5.02 4.65 -14.39
CA GLU A 429 5.72 5.92 -14.23
C GLU A 429 7.23 5.69 -14.14
N HIS A 430 8.02 6.36 -14.97
CA HIS A 430 9.47 6.31 -14.86
C HIS A 430 9.91 7.05 -13.60
N THR A 431 10.42 6.31 -12.61
CA THR A 431 10.90 6.85 -11.33
C THR A 431 12.33 6.42 -10.97
N TRP A 432 12.83 5.36 -11.60
CA TRP A 432 14.15 4.76 -11.35
C TRP A 432 15.29 5.62 -11.90
N PHE A 433 16.53 5.20 -11.62
CA PHE A 433 17.73 5.91 -12.06
C PHE A 433 18.01 5.74 -13.55
N TRP A 434 18.70 6.76 -14.09
CA TRP A 434 19.14 6.88 -15.48
C TRP A 434 17.99 7.00 -16.50
N PRO A 435 17.85 8.16 -17.18
CA PRO A 435 16.77 8.40 -18.13
C PRO A 435 16.72 7.41 -19.30
N ASP A 436 17.85 6.78 -19.64
CA ASP A 436 18.01 5.79 -20.70
C ASP A 436 17.75 4.34 -20.24
N TYR A 437 17.57 4.10 -18.94
CA TYR A 437 17.18 2.79 -18.43
C TYR A 437 15.69 2.56 -18.74
N THR A 438 15.38 1.53 -19.51
CA THR A 438 14.04 1.26 -20.02
C THR A 438 13.52 -0.09 -19.56
N LEU A 439 12.20 -0.19 -19.43
CA LEU A 439 11.53 -1.46 -19.19
C LEU A 439 11.37 -2.23 -20.50
N ILE A 440 11.15 -3.54 -20.40
CA ILE A 440 10.74 -4.39 -21.52
C ILE A 440 9.46 -3.86 -22.21
N ASP A 441 9.29 -4.16 -23.50
CA ASP A 441 8.18 -3.63 -24.32
C ASP A 441 6.78 -3.94 -23.78
N SER A 442 6.63 -5.01 -22.99
CA SER A 442 5.36 -5.38 -22.35
C SER A 442 4.97 -4.48 -21.16
N LEU A 443 5.88 -3.60 -20.72
CA LEU A 443 5.73 -2.66 -19.61
C LEU A 443 5.91 -1.22 -20.13
N PRO A 444 4.93 -0.68 -20.87
CA PRO A 444 5.04 0.66 -21.43
C PRO A 444 5.19 1.70 -20.32
N THR A 445 6.07 2.68 -20.55
CA THR A 445 6.40 3.70 -19.56
C THR A 445 5.82 5.07 -19.93
N ARG A 446 5.63 5.92 -18.92
CA ARG A 446 5.34 7.34 -19.06
C ARG A 446 6.36 8.17 -18.29
N SER A 447 6.48 9.44 -18.67
CA SER A 447 7.31 10.40 -17.94
C SER A 447 6.81 10.63 -16.52
N HIS A 448 7.73 11.00 -15.63
CA HIS A 448 7.42 11.39 -14.26
C HIS A 448 6.52 12.64 -14.22
N ASN A 449 5.41 12.56 -13.51
CA ASN A 449 4.45 13.64 -13.35
C ASN A 449 4.83 14.53 -12.17
N LYS A 450 4.54 15.83 -12.27
CA LYS A 450 4.80 16.76 -11.17
C LYS A 450 3.86 16.48 -9.99
N ARG A 451 4.43 16.31 -8.81
CA ARG A 451 3.69 16.01 -7.58
C ARG A 451 3.52 17.25 -6.71
N SER A 452 2.36 17.36 -6.07
CA SER A 452 2.07 18.34 -5.03
C SER A 452 2.49 17.80 -3.67
N TYR A 453 2.15 16.53 -3.37
CA TYR A 453 2.46 15.85 -2.13
C TYR A 453 2.73 14.37 -2.38
N GLU A 454 3.64 13.80 -1.60
CA GLU A 454 4.09 12.42 -1.71
C GLU A 454 4.13 11.83 -0.30
N TYR A 455 3.22 10.90 -0.03
CA TYR A 455 3.06 10.28 1.27
C TYR A 455 3.37 8.80 1.14
N PHE A 456 4.26 8.30 1.98
CA PHE A 456 4.61 6.87 2.04
C PHE A 456 4.25 6.27 3.38
N LEU A 457 3.91 4.98 3.36
CA LEU A 457 3.50 4.24 4.54
C LEU A 457 4.64 4.25 5.56
N LYS A 458 4.27 4.59 6.79
CA LYS A 458 5.18 4.68 7.94
C LYS A 458 4.81 3.67 9.01
N ASP A 459 3.53 3.49 9.27
CA ASP A 459 3.04 2.62 10.34
C ASP A 459 1.60 2.17 10.07
N ILE A 460 1.18 1.07 10.71
CA ILE A 460 -0.19 0.56 10.69
C ILE A 460 -0.53 0.10 12.11
N TYR A 461 -1.66 0.53 12.67
CA TYR A 461 -2.10 0.05 13.99
C TYR A 461 -3.62 -0.15 14.07
N PRO A 462 -4.09 -1.06 14.95
CA PRO A 462 -5.51 -1.21 15.28
C PRO A 462 -6.13 0.11 15.73
N THR A 463 -7.32 0.43 15.23
CA THR A 463 -8.04 1.65 15.62
C THR A 463 -9.15 1.31 16.61
N SER A 464 -9.13 1.94 17.78
CA SER A 464 -10.25 1.86 18.72
C SER A 464 -11.35 2.82 18.25
N LEU A 465 -12.51 2.27 17.87
CA LEU A 465 -13.68 3.07 17.53
C LEU A 465 -14.40 3.48 18.82
N ASP A 466 -14.07 4.66 19.35
CA ASP A 466 -14.95 5.33 20.31
C ASP A 466 -16.12 5.98 19.57
N LEU A 467 -17.22 5.24 19.43
CA LEU A 467 -18.46 5.73 18.80
C LEU A 467 -19.12 6.88 19.58
N SER A 468 -18.68 7.17 20.81
CA SER A 468 -19.20 8.26 21.64
C SER A 468 -18.56 9.62 21.36
N THR A 469 -17.36 9.63 20.74
CA THR A 469 -16.69 10.87 20.35
C THR A 469 -16.40 10.86 18.85
N VAL A 470 -16.93 11.86 18.15
CA VAL A 470 -16.74 12.02 16.69
C VAL A 470 -15.26 12.24 16.30
N SER A 471 -14.37 12.34 17.31
CA SER A 471 -12.91 12.41 17.23
C SER A 471 -12.17 11.06 17.21
N GLY A 472 -12.86 9.91 17.27
CA GLY A 472 -12.24 8.58 17.45
C GLY A 472 -11.16 8.16 16.43
N TYR A 473 -11.10 8.81 15.26
CA TYR A 473 -10.10 8.50 14.23
C TYR A 473 -8.79 9.32 14.34
N THR A 474 -8.63 10.10 15.42
CA THR A 474 -7.43 10.91 15.67
C THR A 474 -6.42 10.24 16.61
N GLU A 475 -6.71 9.05 17.13
CA GLU A 475 -5.93 8.39 18.19
C GLU A 475 -4.45 8.16 17.83
N GLN A 476 -3.60 8.29 18.85
CA GLN A 476 -2.24 7.77 18.84
C GLN A 476 -2.31 6.23 18.72
N PRO A 477 -1.25 5.55 18.26
CA PRO A 477 -1.21 4.10 18.37
C PRO A 477 -1.47 3.65 19.81
N PRO A 478 -1.93 2.40 20.03
CA PRO A 478 -2.10 1.84 21.37
C PRO A 478 -0.86 2.11 22.24
N SER A 479 -1.04 2.37 23.54
CA SER A 479 0.03 2.92 24.40
C SER A 479 1.32 2.11 24.43
N ASN A 480 1.24 0.79 24.25
CA ASN A 480 2.38 -0.13 24.18
C ASN A 480 2.74 -0.56 22.75
N TRP A 481 2.13 0.00 21.70
CA TRP A 481 2.32 -0.41 20.31
C TRP A 481 3.79 -0.42 19.90
N ASN A 482 4.55 0.61 20.30
CA ASN A 482 5.96 0.74 19.96
C ASN A 482 6.86 -0.27 20.72
N GLU A 483 6.35 -0.89 21.78
CA GLU A 483 7.05 -1.88 22.61
C GLU A 483 6.81 -3.32 22.13
N LEU A 484 5.79 -3.53 21.30
CA LEU A 484 5.46 -4.84 20.74
C LEU A 484 6.50 -5.30 19.71
N SER A 485 6.77 -6.60 19.73
CA SER A 485 7.53 -7.29 18.68
C SER A 485 6.79 -7.25 17.34
N ASP A 486 7.52 -7.52 16.24
CA ASP A 486 6.93 -7.57 14.90
C ASP A 486 5.78 -8.60 14.82
N LEU A 487 5.94 -9.76 15.46
CA LEU A 487 4.95 -10.83 15.50
C LEU A 487 3.67 -10.42 16.26
N GLU A 488 3.81 -9.75 17.41
CA GLU A 488 2.67 -9.27 18.20
C GLU A 488 1.87 -8.21 17.45
N LYS A 489 2.56 -7.32 16.72
CA LYS A 489 1.91 -6.31 15.87
C LYS A 489 1.13 -6.95 14.74
N ASP A 490 1.75 -7.90 14.04
CA ASP A 490 1.12 -8.61 12.93
C ASP A 490 -0.13 -9.36 13.41
N PHE A 491 -0.03 -10.09 14.53
CA PHE A 491 -1.16 -10.79 15.15
C PHE A 491 -2.29 -9.82 15.53
N ALA A 492 -1.99 -8.68 16.15
CA ALA A 492 -3.01 -7.69 16.52
C ALA A 492 -3.74 -7.11 15.30
N LEU A 493 -3.02 -6.86 14.20
CA LEU A 493 -3.60 -6.35 12.96
C LEU A 493 -4.49 -7.37 12.28
N GLU A 494 -4.08 -8.65 12.21
CA GLU A 494 -4.88 -9.71 11.59
C GLU A 494 -6.26 -9.88 12.25
N GLN A 495 -6.33 -9.68 13.57
CA GLN A 495 -7.58 -9.75 14.34
C GLN A 495 -8.43 -8.47 14.26
N SER A 496 -7.92 -7.40 13.66
CA SER A 496 -8.59 -6.10 13.61
C SER A 496 -9.47 -5.99 12.36
N SER A 497 -10.69 -5.50 12.55
CA SER A 497 -11.60 -5.09 11.46
C SER A 497 -11.42 -3.62 11.06
N THR A 498 -10.77 -2.84 11.92
CA THR A 498 -10.54 -1.40 11.70
C THR A 498 -9.10 -1.06 12.07
N VAL A 499 -8.35 -0.48 11.12
CA VAL A 499 -6.94 -0.11 11.31
C VAL A 499 -6.67 1.27 10.74
N THR A 500 -5.66 1.94 11.28
CA THR A 500 -5.19 3.23 10.76
C THR A 500 -3.83 3.02 10.10
N PHE A 501 -3.76 3.32 8.81
CA PHE A 501 -2.53 3.47 8.07
C PHE A 501 -2.00 4.90 8.26
N VAL A 502 -0.76 5.01 8.69
CA VAL A 502 -0.08 6.29 8.86
C VAL A 502 0.90 6.48 7.72
N TYR A 503 0.74 7.58 7.01
CA TYR A 503 1.67 8.00 5.97
C TYR A 503 2.40 9.28 6.39
N GLU A 504 3.64 9.43 5.92
CA GLU A 504 4.45 10.62 6.16
C GLU A 504 4.87 11.26 4.85
N GLU A 505 4.83 12.59 4.80
CA GLU A 505 5.26 13.36 3.64
C GLU A 505 6.79 13.57 3.63
N TRP A 506 7.42 13.36 2.47
CA TRP A 506 8.85 13.59 2.27
C TRP A 506 9.36 14.96 2.77
N TYR A 507 8.87 16.06 2.19
CA TYR A 507 9.50 17.38 2.35
C TYR A 507 9.24 18.03 3.70
N ARG A 508 8.02 17.89 4.25
CA ARG A 508 7.59 18.59 5.48
C ARG A 508 7.33 17.68 6.66
N LYS A 509 7.52 16.37 6.51
CA LYS A 509 7.24 15.36 7.53
C LYS A 509 5.83 15.48 8.12
N ARG A 510 4.87 15.89 7.30
CA ARG A 510 3.47 15.97 7.72
C ARG A 510 2.87 14.57 7.71
N THR A 511 2.15 14.26 8.76
CA THR A 511 1.44 12.99 8.90
C THR A 511 0.06 13.06 8.24
N LEU A 512 -0.27 11.98 7.56
CA LEU A 512 -1.61 11.69 7.02
C LEU A 512 -2.08 10.37 7.63
N LYS A 513 -3.34 10.30 8.06
CA LYS A 513 -3.95 9.06 8.56
C LYS A 513 -5.05 8.60 7.60
N MET A 514 -4.97 7.36 7.15
CA MET A 514 -6.04 6.73 6.37
C MET A 514 -6.60 5.58 7.19
N VAL A 515 -7.90 5.64 7.47
CA VAL A 515 -8.57 4.60 8.25
C VAL A 515 -9.16 3.60 7.27
N TRP A 516 -8.87 2.33 7.48
CA TRP A 516 -9.56 1.21 6.87
C TRP A 516 -10.62 0.69 7.83
N ASP A 517 -11.88 0.66 7.42
CA ASP A 517 -13.00 0.33 8.30
C ASP A 517 -13.96 -0.70 7.67
N GLU A 518 -13.79 -1.98 8.03
CA GLU A 518 -14.61 -3.10 7.55
C GLU A 518 -15.99 -3.17 8.22
N THR A 519 -16.17 -2.47 9.34
CA THR A 519 -17.37 -2.62 10.20
C THR A 519 -18.51 -1.71 9.79
N ARG A 520 -18.20 -0.63 9.08
CA ARG A 520 -19.18 0.40 8.77
C ARG A 520 -20.15 -0.09 7.69
N SER A 521 -21.41 -0.27 8.10
CA SER A 521 -22.49 -0.67 7.20
C SER A 521 -23.11 0.52 6.49
N ASP A 522 -23.74 0.26 5.35
CA ASP A 522 -24.56 1.18 4.57
C ASP A 522 -25.62 1.94 5.41
N VAL A 523 -26.03 1.39 6.55
CA VAL A 523 -27.06 1.94 7.47
C VAL A 523 -26.53 3.12 8.30
N ASP A 524 -25.25 3.08 8.68
CA ASP A 524 -24.60 4.16 9.44
C ASP A 524 -24.28 5.37 8.56
N LEU A 525 -24.07 5.14 7.25
CA LEU A 525 -23.81 6.14 6.22
C LEU A 525 -25.07 6.79 5.64
N LYS A 526 -26.25 6.17 5.84
CA LYS A 526 -27.56 6.71 5.43
C LYS A 526 -28.33 7.37 6.58
N GLY A 527 -27.77 7.36 7.78
CA GLY A 527 -28.28 8.10 8.94
C GLY A 527 -29.50 7.46 9.61
N ASP A 528 -29.74 6.17 9.39
CA ASP A 528 -30.85 5.40 9.97
C ASP A 528 -30.45 4.65 11.28
N GLY A 529 -29.15 4.64 11.62
CA GLY A 529 -28.63 4.12 12.90
C GLY A 529 -28.58 5.17 14.03
N GLN A 530 -28.53 4.72 15.30
CA GLN A 530 -28.32 5.62 16.45
C GLN A 530 -26.93 6.26 16.38
N TRP A 531 -26.89 7.53 15.94
CA TRP A 531 -25.67 8.31 15.84
C TRP A 531 -25.36 8.98 17.18
N PHE A 532 -24.53 8.35 18.02
CA PHE A 532 -24.23 8.81 19.39
C PHE A 532 -23.40 10.10 19.49
N GLY A 533 -22.83 10.58 18.37
CA GLY A 533 -22.00 11.77 18.33
C GLY A 533 -22.75 13.10 18.21
N GLN A 534 -24.07 13.09 17.98
CA GLN A 534 -24.83 14.31 17.67
C GLN A 534 -24.93 15.23 18.90
N ASP A 535 -25.18 14.67 20.09
CA ASP A 535 -25.25 15.42 21.34
C ASP A 535 -23.92 16.12 21.68
N TRP A 536 -22.79 15.47 21.39
CA TRP A 536 -21.47 16.08 21.55
C TRP A 536 -21.22 17.18 20.52
N LEU A 537 -21.61 16.97 19.26
CA LEU A 537 -21.48 18.00 18.21
C LEU A 537 -22.30 19.25 18.54
N ASP A 538 -23.49 19.07 19.10
CA ASP A 538 -24.35 20.15 19.51
C ASP A 538 -23.72 20.89 20.72
N GLN A 539 -23.15 20.19 21.70
CA GLN A 539 -22.41 20.78 22.81
C GLN A 539 -21.14 21.53 22.38
N GLU A 540 -20.34 20.97 21.47
CA GLU A 540 -19.11 21.62 20.97
C GLU A 540 -19.46 22.83 20.09
N SER A 541 -20.55 22.75 19.31
CA SER A 541 -21.10 23.90 18.59
C SER A 541 -21.52 25.02 19.54
N GLU A 542 -22.22 24.70 20.63
CA GLU A 542 -22.58 25.68 21.67
C GLU A 542 -21.34 26.28 22.33
N TYR A 543 -20.32 25.47 22.63
CA TYR A 543 -19.05 25.94 23.20
C TYR A 543 -18.29 26.87 22.23
N LEU A 544 -18.21 26.53 20.95
CA LEU A 544 -17.60 27.36 19.92
C LEU A 544 -18.36 28.68 19.73
N GLN A 545 -19.69 28.65 19.77
CA GLN A 545 -20.52 29.86 19.76
C GLN A 545 -20.25 30.76 20.97
N LEU A 546 -20.20 30.20 22.18
CA LEU A 546 -19.87 30.93 23.41
C LEU A 546 -18.48 31.58 23.32
N ARG A 547 -17.50 30.87 22.76
CA ARG A 547 -16.15 31.40 22.57
C ARG A 547 -16.11 32.55 21.55
N TYR A 548 -16.85 32.42 20.45
CA TYR A 548 -16.99 33.47 19.44
C TYR A 548 -17.73 34.71 19.97
N GLN A 549 -18.79 34.51 20.75
CA GLN A 549 -19.52 35.60 21.40
C GLN A 549 -18.65 36.34 22.42
N ASN A 550 -17.82 35.62 23.18
CA ASN A 550 -16.86 36.22 24.10
C ASN A 550 -15.76 37.02 23.38
N ILE A 551 -15.25 36.53 22.25
CA ILE A 551 -14.28 37.29 21.42
C ILE A 551 -14.94 38.53 20.81
N SER A 552 -16.19 38.43 20.36
CA SER A 552 -16.99 39.55 19.85
C SER A 552 -17.36 40.58 20.92
N SER A 553 -17.30 40.23 22.22
CA SER A 553 -17.56 41.14 23.34
C SER A 553 -16.32 41.92 23.79
N HIS A 554 -15.15 41.59 23.25
CA HIS A 554 -13.85 42.23 23.54
C HIS A 554 -13.29 43.05 22.37
N ILE A 555 -14.05 43.16 21.28
CA ILE A 555 -13.85 44.10 20.17
C ILE A 555 -14.96 45.15 20.26
#